data_AF-A0A957EJ10-F1
#
_entry.id   AF-A0A957EJ10-F1
#
_cell.length_a   1.000
_cell.length_b   1.000
_cell.length_c   1.000
_cell.angle_alpha   90.00
_cell.angle_beta   90.00
_cell.angle_gamma   90.00
#
_symmetry.space_group_name_H-M   'P 1'
#
loop_
_entity.id
_entity.type
_entity.pdbx_description
1 polymer ?
#
loop_
_entity_poly.entity_id
_entity_poly.type
_entity_poly.pdbx_seq_one_letter_code
_entity_poly.pdbx_strand_id
1 'polypeptide(L)'
;MLTPAQQQALDTLFAQAADETAVPPASDMLQTWLGISSTQLQDAWRSLLAKKDQWEGAFLDWAERNPLDAVFSFLGASAVAFYRAEKDVNPRINSYVDAFYYIATCASVGYADIFAVTQSGKAIAALVMVVGPALADRSINRPAP
;
A
#
# COMPACT_ATOMS: atom_id res chain seq x y z
N MET A 1 -21.37 -63.74 7.68
CA MET A 1 -20.00 -63.94 7.15
C MET A 1 -20.08 -63.81 5.65
N LEU A 2 -19.33 -62.87 5.06
CA LEU A 2 -19.31 -62.67 3.61
C LEU A 2 -18.61 -63.85 2.93
N THR A 3 -19.06 -64.24 1.74
CA THR A 3 -18.38 -65.28 0.96
C THR A 3 -17.06 -64.74 0.39
N PRO A 4 -16.05 -65.58 0.11
CA PRO A 4 -14.74 -65.14 -0.37
C PRO A 4 -14.83 -64.29 -1.66
N ALA A 5 -15.78 -64.60 -2.55
CA ALA A 5 -16.02 -63.85 -3.78
C ALA A 5 -16.60 -62.44 -3.53
N GLN A 6 -17.44 -62.29 -2.50
CA GLN A 6 -17.98 -60.98 -2.12
C GLN A 6 -16.93 -60.09 -1.46
N GLN A 7 -15.99 -60.68 -0.71
CA GLN A 7 -14.86 -59.97 -0.13
C GLN A 7 -13.98 -59.36 -1.25
N GLN A 8 -13.67 -60.16 -2.27
CA GLN A 8 -12.88 -59.71 -3.42
C GLN A 8 -13.59 -58.60 -4.21
N ALA A 9 -14.90 -58.72 -4.43
CA ALA A 9 -15.68 -57.67 -5.09
C ALA A 9 -15.69 -56.37 -4.28
N LEU A 10 -15.82 -56.48 -2.95
CA LEU A 10 -15.75 -55.34 -2.04
C LEU A 10 -14.37 -54.67 -2.10
N ASP A 11 -13.31 -55.47 -2.05
CA ASP A 11 -11.92 -54.98 -2.09
C ASP A 11 -11.63 -54.27 -3.42
N THR A 12 -12.15 -54.77 -4.54
CA THR A 12 -12.03 -54.10 -5.84
C THR A 12 -12.80 -52.77 -5.89
N LEU A 13 -13.99 -52.71 -5.29
CA LEU A 13 -14.78 -51.47 -5.23
C LEU A 13 -14.12 -50.43 -4.31
N PHE A 14 -13.53 -50.86 -3.19
CA PHE A 14 -12.79 -49.96 -2.30
C PHE A 14 -11.48 -49.48 -2.93
N ALA A 15 -10.77 -50.32 -3.69
CA ALA A 15 -9.59 -49.91 -4.43
C ALA A 15 -9.92 -48.88 -5.52
N GLN A 16 -11.03 -49.06 -6.23
CA GLN A 16 -11.47 -48.16 -7.28
C GLN A 16 -12.05 -46.84 -6.73
N ALA A 17 -12.78 -46.89 -5.62
CA ALA A 17 -13.26 -45.72 -4.91
C ALA A 17 -12.11 -44.90 -4.29
N ALA A 18 -11.03 -45.56 -3.85
CA ALA A 18 -9.84 -44.86 -3.37
C ALA A 18 -9.14 -44.09 -4.50
N ASP A 19 -9.11 -44.63 -5.72
CA ASP A 19 -8.50 -43.99 -6.89
C ASP A 19 -9.34 -42.82 -7.42
N GLU A 20 -10.67 -42.88 -7.33
CA GLU A 20 -11.59 -41.78 -7.72
C GLU A 20 -11.57 -40.58 -6.75
N THR A 21 -11.09 -40.77 -5.50
CA THR A 21 -10.91 -39.66 -4.54
C THR A 21 -9.64 -38.85 -4.76
N ALA A 22 -8.76 -39.28 -5.68
CA ALA A 22 -7.59 -38.52 -6.07
C ALA A 22 -8.00 -37.31 -6.93
N VAL A 23 -8.28 -36.20 -6.25
CA VAL A 23 -8.49 -34.89 -6.86
C VAL A 23 -7.28 -34.58 -7.77
N PRO A 24 -7.44 -34.41 -9.10
CA PRO A 24 -6.33 -34.06 -9.96
C PRO A 24 -5.71 -32.74 -9.47
N PRO A 25 -4.38 -32.55 -9.55
CA PRO A 25 -3.76 -31.29 -9.16
C PRO A 25 -4.44 -30.19 -9.96
N ALA A 26 -5.10 -29.26 -9.26
CA ALA A 26 -5.83 -28.17 -9.88
C ALA A 26 -4.92 -27.54 -10.94
N SER A 27 -5.31 -27.69 -12.21
CA SER A 27 -4.53 -27.14 -13.32
C SER A 27 -4.41 -25.65 -13.08
N ASP A 28 -3.16 -25.17 -12.98
CA ASP A 28 -2.88 -23.77 -12.68
C ASP A 28 -3.37 -22.93 -13.88
N MET A 29 -4.63 -22.51 -13.83
CA MET A 29 -5.36 -21.89 -14.94
C MET A 29 -4.67 -20.60 -15.38
N LEU A 30 -4.04 -19.90 -14.43
CA LEU A 30 -3.24 -18.70 -14.69
C LEU A 30 -1.97 -19.04 -15.47
N GLN A 31 -1.34 -20.17 -15.19
CA GLN A 31 -0.15 -20.60 -15.93
C GLN A 31 -0.52 -21.02 -17.35
N THR A 32 -1.68 -21.67 -17.49
CA THR A 32 -2.18 -22.16 -18.78
C THR A 32 -2.60 -21.02 -19.70
N TRP A 33 -3.20 -19.95 -19.17
CA TRP A 33 -3.75 -18.86 -19.98
C TRP A 33 -2.87 -17.60 -20.03
N LEU A 34 -2.12 -17.29 -18.97
CA LEU A 34 -1.30 -16.08 -18.83
C LEU A 34 0.21 -16.36 -18.72
N GLY A 35 0.64 -17.63 -18.61
CA GLY A 35 2.03 -17.99 -18.36
C GLY A 35 2.55 -17.59 -16.96
N ILE A 36 1.66 -17.18 -16.05
CA ILE A 36 1.98 -16.75 -14.68
C ILE A 36 1.51 -17.83 -13.72
N SER A 37 2.39 -18.41 -12.90
CA SER A 37 1.96 -19.40 -11.91
C SER A 37 1.27 -18.72 -10.72
N SER A 38 0.21 -19.36 -10.22
CA SER A 38 -0.52 -18.88 -9.03
C SER A 38 0.38 -18.82 -7.80
N THR A 39 1.34 -19.75 -7.68
CA THR A 39 2.33 -19.78 -6.60
C THR A 39 3.30 -18.59 -6.67
N GLN A 40 3.80 -18.25 -7.87
CA GLN A 40 4.69 -17.08 -8.05
C GLN A 40 3.95 -15.78 -7.74
N LEU A 41 2.68 -15.67 -8.14
CA LEU A 41 1.85 -14.50 -7.81
C LEU A 41 1.62 -14.41 -6.31
N GLN A 42 1.29 -15.52 -5.65
CA GLN A 42 1.09 -15.57 -4.20
C GLN A 42 2.36 -15.22 -3.43
N ASP A 43 3.52 -15.72 -3.87
CA ASP A 43 4.81 -15.40 -3.26
C ASP A 43 5.20 -13.93 -3.48
N ALA A 44 4.93 -13.37 -4.67
CA ALA A 44 5.10 -11.96 -4.93
C ALA A 44 4.20 -11.10 -4.02
N TRP A 45 2.92 -11.44 -3.90
CA TRP A 45 1.98 -10.76 -3.00
C TRP A 45 2.41 -10.86 -1.53
N ARG A 46 2.82 -12.05 -1.07
CA ARG A 46 3.32 -12.25 0.29
C ARG A 46 4.60 -11.46 0.54
N SER A 47 5.51 -11.39 -0.42
CA SER A 47 6.74 -10.60 -0.31
C SER A 47 6.45 -9.10 -0.24
N LEU A 48 5.43 -8.62 -0.94
CA LEU A 48 4.98 -7.23 -0.88
C LEU A 48 4.31 -6.93 0.47
N LEU A 49 3.48 -7.83 0.98
CA LEU A 49 2.86 -7.71 2.31
C LEU A 49 3.92 -7.71 3.42
N ALA A 50 4.90 -8.62 3.37
CA ALA A 50 5.99 -8.67 4.34
C ALA A 50 6.87 -7.41 4.29
N LYS A 51 7.06 -6.83 3.09
CA LYS A 51 7.72 -5.53 2.95
C LYS A 51 6.86 -4.42 3.55
N LYS A 52 5.53 -4.43 3.39
CA LYS A 52 4.64 -3.40 3.94
C LYS A 52 4.88 -3.20 5.43
N ASP A 53 4.94 -4.28 6.20
CA ASP A 53 5.11 -4.21 7.66
C ASP A 53 6.46 -3.58 8.05
N GLN A 54 7.54 -3.90 7.31
CA GLN A 54 8.86 -3.32 7.53
C GLN A 54 8.90 -1.82 7.20
N TRP A 55 8.25 -1.42 6.11
CA TRP A 55 8.18 -0.01 5.69
C TRP A 55 7.30 0.82 6.63
N GLU A 56 6.19 0.25 7.09
CA GLU A 56 5.29 0.87 8.06
C GLU A 56 6.00 1.08 9.39
N GLY A 57 6.70 0.06 9.91
CA GLY A 57 7.51 0.17 11.11
C GLY A 57 8.61 1.24 10.98
N ALA A 58 9.34 1.25 9.87
CA ALA A 58 10.38 2.26 9.63
C ALA A 58 9.81 3.68 9.54
N PHE A 59 8.63 3.85 8.93
CA PHE A 59 7.97 5.15 8.84
C PHE A 59 7.47 5.66 10.19
N LEU A 60 6.84 4.78 10.98
CA LEU A 60 6.36 5.12 12.32
C LEU A 60 7.53 5.46 13.26
N ASP A 61 8.57 4.63 13.27
CA ASP A 61 9.80 4.89 14.03
C ASP A 61 10.43 6.24 13.67
N TRP A 62 10.48 6.56 12.38
CA TRP A 62 11.02 7.83 11.90
C TRP A 62 10.17 9.02 12.38
N ALA A 63 8.84 8.88 12.33
CA ALA A 63 7.91 9.91 12.79
C ALA A 63 7.96 10.10 14.33
N GLU A 64 8.26 9.04 15.09
CA GLU A 64 8.28 9.08 16.55
C GLU A 64 9.60 9.58 17.14
N ARG A 65 10.74 9.21 16.55
CA ARG A 65 12.07 9.57 17.09
C ARG A 65 12.34 11.08 17.04
N ASN A 66 11.98 11.74 15.94
CA ASN A 66 12.16 13.18 15.74
C ASN A 66 10.94 13.79 15.02
N PRO A 67 9.84 14.05 15.74
CA PRO A 67 8.57 14.41 15.11
C PRO A 67 8.61 15.78 14.43
N LEU A 68 9.45 16.71 14.92
CA LEU A 68 9.69 18.00 14.27
C LEU A 68 10.39 17.82 12.93
N ASP A 69 11.48 17.07 12.90
CA ASP A 69 12.23 16.82 11.66
C ASP A 69 11.35 16.08 10.65
N ALA A 70 10.51 15.15 11.11
CA ALA A 70 9.58 14.43 10.27
C ALA A 70 8.55 15.35 9.60
N VAL A 71 7.90 16.25 10.35
CA VAL A 71 6.94 17.18 9.76
C VAL A 71 7.61 18.20 8.83
N PHE A 72 8.76 18.76 9.22
CA PHE A 72 9.47 19.75 8.38
C PHE A 72 9.97 19.13 7.07
N SER A 73 10.55 17.94 7.13
CA SER A 73 11.03 17.24 5.93
C SER A 73 9.88 16.78 5.03
N PHE A 74 8.78 16.27 5.60
CA PHE A 74 7.60 15.88 4.83
C PHE A 74 6.97 17.09 4.11
N LEU A 75 6.74 18.20 4.82
CA LEU A 75 6.17 19.41 4.22
C LEU A 75 7.13 20.05 3.21
N GLY A 76 8.42 20.10 3.52
CA GLY A 76 9.45 20.62 2.61
C GLY A 76 9.55 19.79 1.31
N ALA A 77 9.60 18.47 1.42
CA ALA A 77 9.63 17.58 0.26
C ALA A 77 8.35 17.71 -0.58
N SER A 78 7.19 17.77 0.08
CA SER A 78 5.90 17.95 -0.57
C SER A 78 5.81 19.32 -1.28
N ALA A 79 6.35 20.38 -0.68
CA ALA A 79 6.41 21.71 -1.29
C ALA A 79 7.31 21.74 -2.53
N VAL A 80 8.47 21.07 -2.51
CA VAL A 80 9.33 20.94 -3.70
C VAL A 80 8.61 20.19 -4.82
N ALA A 81 7.95 19.07 -4.49
CA ALA A 81 7.19 18.28 -5.45
C ALA A 81 6.02 19.10 -6.04
N PHE A 82 5.29 19.82 -5.19
CA PHE A 82 4.17 20.66 -5.58
C PHE A 82 4.62 21.85 -6.45
N TYR A 83 5.69 22.53 -6.05
CA TYR A 83 6.26 23.63 -6.85
C TYR A 83 6.64 23.16 -8.25
N ARG A 84 7.29 21.99 -8.37
CA ARG A 84 7.63 21.42 -9.68
C ARG A 84 6.40 21.04 -10.51
N ALA A 85 5.33 20.58 -9.87
CA ALA A 85 4.10 20.23 -10.55
C ALA A 85 3.30 21.45 -11.04
N GLU A 86 3.39 22.59 -10.34
CA GLU A 86 2.48 23.72 -10.54
C GLU A 86 3.13 24.98 -11.13
N LYS A 87 4.46 25.19 -10.98
CA LYS A 87 5.14 26.47 -11.30
C LYS A 87 4.89 27.02 -12.71
N ASP A 88 4.68 26.14 -13.70
CA ASP A 88 4.53 26.55 -15.11
C ASP A 88 3.04 26.68 -15.53
N VAL A 89 2.10 26.28 -14.67
CA VAL A 89 0.66 26.20 -14.99
C VAL A 89 -0.18 27.06 -14.06
N ASN A 90 0.22 27.17 -12.79
CA ASN A 90 -0.55 27.85 -11.76
C ASN A 90 -0.03 29.28 -11.55
N PRO A 91 -0.78 30.32 -11.94
CA PRO A 91 -0.32 31.71 -11.81
C PRO A 91 -0.18 32.18 -10.35
N ARG A 92 -0.69 31.40 -9.39
CA ARG A 92 -0.59 31.68 -7.95
C ARG A 92 0.69 31.12 -7.33
N ILE A 93 1.41 30.24 -8.03
CA ILE A 93 2.66 29.62 -7.57
C ILE A 93 3.83 30.18 -8.36
N ASN A 94 4.41 31.28 -7.90
CA ASN A 94 5.53 31.94 -8.57
C ASN A 94 6.87 31.55 -7.93
N SER A 95 6.85 31.28 -6.63
CA SER A 95 8.03 30.92 -5.85
C SER A 95 7.83 29.61 -5.07
N TYR A 96 8.94 29.02 -4.65
CA TYR A 96 8.91 27.90 -3.70
C TYR A 96 8.18 28.26 -2.40
N VAL A 97 8.29 29.52 -1.96
CA VAL A 97 7.65 29.99 -0.72
C VAL A 97 6.13 29.93 -0.86
N ASP A 98 5.57 30.29 -2.03
CA ASP A 98 4.13 30.20 -2.29
C ASP A 98 3.66 28.74 -2.24
N ALA A 99 4.44 27.82 -2.81
CA ALA A 99 4.17 26.39 -2.76
C ALA A 99 4.26 25.83 -1.34
N PHE A 100 5.27 26.24 -0.58
CA PHE A 100 5.43 25.82 0.82
C PHE A 100 4.29 26.33 1.69
N TYR A 101 3.89 27.59 1.51
CA TYR A 101 2.72 28.18 2.18
C TYR A 101 1.45 27.36 1.89
N TYR A 102 1.17 27.06 0.62
CA TYR A 102 0.01 26.25 0.25
C TYR A 102 0.06 24.84 0.87
N ILE A 103 1.21 24.17 0.81
CA ILE A 103 1.37 22.82 1.37
C ILE A 103 1.25 22.80 2.90
N ALA A 104 1.83 23.79 3.60
CA ALA A 104 1.71 23.91 5.04
C ALA A 104 0.24 24.13 5.48
N THR A 105 -0.52 24.89 4.70
CA THR A 105 -1.94 25.10 4.99
C THR A 105 -2.77 23.85 4.70
N CYS A 106 -2.43 23.06 3.66
CA CYS A 106 -3.05 21.76 3.40
C CYS A 106 -2.87 20.76 4.56
N ALA A 107 -1.80 20.87 5.34
CA ALA A 107 -1.57 20.02 6.50
C ALA A 107 -2.42 20.42 7.73
N SER A 108 -3.20 21.50 7.65
CA SER A 108 -4.03 22.00 8.76
C SER A 108 -5.36 22.57 8.25
N VAL A 109 -5.46 23.89 8.14
CA VAL A 109 -6.71 24.62 7.94
C VAL A 109 -7.19 24.56 6.48
N GLY A 110 -6.25 24.60 5.53
CA GLY A 110 -6.53 24.68 4.10
C GLY A 110 -7.17 26.00 3.69
N TYR A 111 -6.37 27.07 3.56
CA TYR A 111 -6.88 28.36 3.06
C TYR A 111 -7.33 28.26 1.59
N ALA A 112 -8.32 29.10 1.24
CA ALA A 112 -9.00 29.08 -0.05
C ALA A 112 -8.43 30.09 -1.07
N ASP A 113 -7.20 30.57 -0.88
CA ASP A 113 -6.57 31.61 -1.70
C ASP A 113 -5.65 31.06 -2.81
N ILE A 114 -5.26 29.80 -2.70
CA ILE A 114 -4.45 29.05 -3.67
C ILE A 114 -5.04 27.65 -3.81
N PHE A 115 -5.14 27.14 -5.03
CA PHE A 115 -5.60 25.78 -5.32
C PHE A 115 -4.67 25.10 -6.32
N ALA A 116 -4.50 23.78 -6.16
CA ALA A 116 -3.81 22.96 -7.14
C ALA A 116 -4.59 22.89 -8.46
N VAL A 117 -3.93 23.21 -9.58
CA VAL A 117 -4.53 23.21 -10.91
C VAL A 117 -4.27 21.86 -11.60
N THR A 118 -3.05 21.34 -11.48
CA THR A 118 -2.63 20.09 -12.13
C THR A 118 -3.12 18.87 -11.37
N GLN A 119 -3.25 17.73 -12.07
CA GLN A 119 -3.62 16.46 -11.44
C GLN A 119 -2.55 15.98 -10.45
N SER A 120 -1.28 16.14 -10.80
CA SER A 120 -0.15 15.87 -9.92
C SER A 120 -0.18 16.74 -8.66
N GLY A 121 -0.44 18.04 -8.79
CA GLY A 121 -0.55 18.96 -7.66
C GLY A 121 -1.71 18.58 -6.73
N LYS A 122 -2.85 18.20 -7.29
CA LYS A 122 -4.02 17.73 -6.52
C LYS A 122 -3.72 16.44 -5.76
N ALA A 123 -3.01 15.49 -6.39
CA ALA A 123 -2.61 14.25 -5.73
C ALA A 123 -1.64 14.51 -4.56
N ILE A 124 -0.67 15.40 -4.77
CA ILE A 124 0.28 15.81 -3.70
C ILE A 124 -0.47 16.50 -2.56
N ALA A 125 -1.34 17.46 -2.87
CA ALA A 125 -2.13 18.16 -1.87
C ALA A 125 -3.02 17.19 -1.07
N ALA A 126 -3.68 16.25 -1.74
CA ALA A 126 -4.49 15.22 -1.10
C ALA A 126 -3.67 14.33 -0.15
N LEU A 127 -2.47 13.91 -0.57
CA LEU A 127 -1.55 13.16 0.29
C LEU A 127 -1.20 13.94 1.55
N VAL A 128 -0.88 15.23 1.40
CA VAL A 128 -0.55 16.12 2.52
C VAL A 128 -1.75 16.31 3.44
N MET A 129 -2.96 16.44 2.92
CA MET A 129 -4.17 16.56 3.74
C MET A 129 -4.45 15.29 4.56
N VAL A 130 -4.09 14.10 4.05
CA VAL A 130 -4.27 12.82 4.76
C VAL A 130 -3.20 12.62 5.84
N VAL A 131 -1.94 12.92 5.54
CA VAL A 131 -0.80 12.58 6.42
C VAL A 131 -0.36 13.75 7.29
N GLY A 132 -0.46 14.97 6.77
CA GLY A 132 0.03 16.20 7.37
C GLY A 132 -0.51 16.47 8.77
N PRO A 133 -1.84 16.41 9.01
CA PRO A 133 -2.41 16.66 10.34
C PRO A 133 -1.85 15.71 11.41
N ALA A 134 -1.65 14.42 11.08
CA ALA A 134 -1.13 13.44 12.03
C ALA A 134 0.36 13.66 12.35
N LEU A 135 1.17 14.13 11.38
CA LEU A 135 2.57 14.49 11.63
C LEU A 135 2.67 15.79 12.42
N ALA A 136 1.82 16.77 12.13
CA ALA A 136 1.75 18.03 12.87
C ALA A 136 1.36 17.80 14.33
N ASP A 137 0.35 16.96 14.58
CA ASP A 137 -0.08 16.59 15.94
C ASP A 137 1.06 15.98 16.76
N ARG A 138 1.77 14.98 16.21
CA ARG A 138 2.94 14.36 16.85
C ARG A 138 4.07 15.35 17.15
N SER A 139 4.23 16.39 16.32
CA SER A 139 5.26 17.40 16.51
C SER A 139 5.02 18.29 17.74
N ILE A 140 3.75 18.53 18.07
CA ILE A 140 3.32 19.32 19.24
C ILE A 140 3.23 18.41 20.47
N ASN A 141 2.63 17.22 20.30
CA ASN A 141 2.39 16.25 21.37
C ASN A 141 3.53 15.21 21.45
N ARG A 142 4.77 15.69 21.65
CA ARG A 142 5.92 14.80 21.82
C ARG A 142 5.68 13.90 23.05
N PRO A 143 5.69 12.56 22.91
CA PRO A 143 5.57 11.68 24.08
C PRO A 143 6.74 11.97 25.03
N ALA A 144 6.41 12.18 26.31
CA ALA A 144 7.41 12.40 27.35
C ALA A 144 8.34 11.18 27.46
N PRO A 145 9.64 11.39 27.75
CA PRO A 145 10.64 10.32 27.82
C PRO A 145 10.33 9.26 28.88
#